data_AF-A0A967H062-F1
#
_entry.id   AF-A0A967H062-F1
#
_cell.length_a   1.000
_cell.length_b   1.000
_cell.length_c   1.000
_cell.angle_alpha   90.00
_cell.angle_beta   90.00
_cell.angle_gamma   90.00
#
_symmetry.space_group_name_H-M   'P 1'
#
loop_
_entity.id
_entity.type
_entity.pdbx_description
1 polymer ?
#
loop_
_entity_poly.entity_id
_entity_poly.type
_entity_poly.pdbx_seq_one_letter_code
_entity_poly.pdbx_strand_id
1 'polypeptide(L)'
;VQYIPHVTDEIKARIHDLAGRNPEVDVILTEIGGTVGDIEGTLFLEALRQFSLEVGRENVCFIHVTLLPLIRAAGEIKTKPTQQSVAKL
;
A
#
# COMPACT_ATOMS: atom_id res chain seq x y z
N VAL A 1 -2.38 -8.85 -23.45
CA VAL A 1 -1.85 -8.11 -22.28
C VAL A 1 -3.00 -7.42 -21.58
N GLN A 2 -3.07 -7.53 -20.26
CA GLN A 2 -4.15 -7.04 -19.40
C GLN A 2 -3.54 -6.47 -18.11
N TYR A 3 -4.26 -5.58 -17.41
CA TYR A 3 -3.81 -5.02 -16.13
C TYR A 3 -3.54 -6.12 -15.08
N ILE A 4 -4.51 -7.01 -14.88
CA ILE A 4 -4.33 -8.22 -14.09
C ILE A 4 -4.28 -9.41 -15.06
N PRO A 5 -3.28 -10.31 -14.98
CA PRO A 5 -2.21 -10.31 -13.99
C PRO A 5 -0.95 -9.54 -14.45
N HIS A 6 -0.80 -9.20 -15.73
CA HIS A 6 0.49 -8.77 -16.29
C HIS A 6 1.12 -7.53 -15.63
N VAL A 7 0.34 -6.50 -15.28
CA VAL A 7 0.89 -5.30 -14.60
C VAL A 7 1.10 -5.57 -13.12
N THR A 8 0.18 -6.30 -12.48
CA THR A 8 0.35 -6.68 -11.06
C THR A 8 1.55 -7.60 -10.86
N ASP A 9 1.81 -8.50 -11.80
CA ASP A 9 2.95 -9.40 -11.79
C ASP A 9 4.27 -8.64 -12.00
N GLU A 10 4.31 -7.66 -12.90
CA GLU A 10 5.49 -6.80 -13.06
C GLU A 10 5.78 -6.03 -11.77
N ILE A 11 4.77 -5.50 -11.07
CA ILE A 11 4.96 -4.82 -9.78
C ILE A 11 5.53 -5.78 -8.73
N LYS A 12 4.98 -6.99 -8.59
CA LYS A 12 5.49 -8.02 -7.66
C LYS A 12 6.91 -8.45 -8.02
N ALA A 13 7.21 -8.62 -9.31
CA ALA A 13 8.53 -8.98 -9.78
C ALA A 13 9.59 -7.95 -9.36
N ARG A 14 9.28 -6.65 -9.35
CA ARG A 14 10.21 -5.61 -8.85
C ARG A 14 10.57 -5.79 -7.38
N ILE A 15 9.62 -6.23 -6.55
CA ILE A 15 9.85 -6.48 -5.12
C ILE A 15 10.74 -7.72 -4.95
N HIS A 16 10.44 -8.81 -5.67
CA HIS A 16 11.25 -10.03 -5.63
C HIS A 16 12.68 -9.82 -6.16
N ASP A 17 12.83 -9.06 -7.24
CA ASP A 17 14.13 -8.70 -7.81
C ASP A 17 14.97 -7.92 -6.81
N LEU A 18 14.36 -6.97 -6.09
CA LEU A 18 15.06 -6.20 -5.06
C LEU A 18 15.52 -7.12 -3.91
N ALA A 19 14.66 -8.02 -3.45
CA ALA A 19 15.01 -9.00 -2.42
C ALA A 19 16.15 -9.94 -2.88
N GLY A 20 16.08 -10.45 -4.11
CA GLY A 20 17.09 -11.36 -4.66
C GLY A 20 18.46 -10.71 -4.86
N ARG A 21 18.51 -9.39 -5.09
CA ARG A 21 19.78 -8.63 -5.23
C ARG A 21 20.41 -8.25 -3.89
N ASN A 22 19.67 -8.31 -2.78
CA ASN A 22 20.13 -7.90 -1.45
C ASN A 22 19.80 -9.00 -0.42
N PRO A 23 20.43 -10.20 -0.51
CA PRO A 23 20.08 -11.37 0.31
C PRO A 23 20.32 -11.18 1.81
N GLU A 24 21.14 -10.20 2.20
CA GLU A 24 21.40 -9.83 3.59
C GLU A 24 20.38 -8.87 4.21
N VAL A 25 19.42 -8.36 3.42
CA VAL A 25 18.40 -7.42 3.90
C VAL A 25 17.26 -8.20 4.58
N ASP A 26 17.01 -7.88 5.85
CA ASP A 26 15.92 -8.50 6.61
C ASP A 26 14.53 -7.92 6.27
N VAL A 27 14.45 -6.64 5.88
CA VAL A 27 13.18 -5.93 5.67
C VAL A 27 13.27 -4.97 4.47
N ILE A 28 12.28 -5.04 3.58
CA ILE A 28 12.09 -4.08 2.49
C ILE A 28 10.92 -3.16 2.85
N LEU A 29 11.18 -1.85 2.85
CA LEU A 29 10.13 -0.83 3.00
C LEU A 29 9.75 -0.29 1.61
N THR A 30 8.55 -0.64 1.15
CA THR A 30 8.02 -0.17 -0.14
C THR A 30 7.04 0.98 0.09
N GLU A 31 7.42 2.19 -0.30
CA GLU A 31 6.50 3.33 -0.35
C GLU A 31 5.61 3.22 -1.60
N ILE A 32 4.30 3.37 -1.40
CA ILE A 32 3.32 3.45 -2.49
C ILE A 32 2.88 4.91 -2.63
N GLY A 33 3.30 5.53 -3.72
CA GLY A 33 2.87 6.88 -4.06
C GLY A 33 1.37 6.95 -4.39
N GLY A 34 0.84 8.17 -4.39
CA GLY A 34 -0.59 8.44 -4.62
C GLY A 34 -1.42 8.36 -3.34
N THR A 35 -2.76 8.43 -3.48
CA THR A 35 -3.69 8.34 -2.36
C THR A 35 -4.67 7.19 -2.56
N VAL A 36 -4.96 6.46 -1.47
CA VAL A 36 -5.94 5.37 -1.49
C VAL A 36 -7.32 5.89 -1.91
N GLY A 37 -7.90 5.23 -2.92
CA GLY A 37 -9.15 5.62 -3.55
C GLY A 37 -8.98 6.33 -4.89
N ASP A 38 -7.76 6.74 -5.25
CA ASP A 38 -7.45 7.23 -6.60
C ASP A 38 -7.25 6.07 -7.57
N ILE A 39 -7.65 6.26 -8.82
CA ILE A 39 -7.62 5.22 -9.86
C ILE A 39 -6.20 4.69 -10.08
N GLU A 40 -5.21 5.58 -10.03
CA GLU A 40 -3.78 5.27 -10.25
C GLU A 40 -3.24 4.25 -9.24
N GLY A 41 -3.67 4.33 -7.97
CA GLY A 41 -3.20 3.45 -6.89
C GLY A 41 -3.80 2.04 -6.92
N THR A 42 -4.91 1.83 -7.64
CA THR A 42 -5.69 0.58 -7.60
C THR A 42 -4.84 -0.63 -7.99
N LEU A 43 -3.97 -0.51 -8.99
CA LEU A 43 -3.13 -1.61 -9.46
C LEU A 43 -2.01 -1.96 -8.47
N PHE A 44 -1.45 -0.96 -7.78
CA PHE A 44 -0.46 -1.20 -6.72
C PHE A 44 -1.09 -1.91 -5.53
N LEU A 45 -2.28 -1.47 -5.08
CA LEU A 45 -3.00 -2.13 -3.99
C LEU A 45 -3.37 -3.58 -4.34
N GLU A 46 -3.82 -3.84 -5.57
CA GLU A 46 -4.12 -5.21 -6.00
C GLU A 46 -2.86 -6.08 -6.10
N ALA A 47 -1.76 -5.55 -6.62
CA ALA A 47 -0.48 -6.26 -6.66
C ALA A 47 0.01 -6.63 -5.25
N LEU A 48 -0.06 -5.70 -4.31
CA LEU A 48 0.33 -5.93 -2.93
C LEU A 48 -0.62 -6.88 -2.17
N ARG A 49 -1.92 -6.82 -2.48
CA ARG A 49 -2.90 -7.77 -1.95
C ARG A 49 -2.55 -9.19 -2.38
N GLN A 50 -2.26 -9.41 -3.67
CA GLN A 50 -1.79 -10.69 -4.18
C GLN A 50 -0.46 -11.12 -3.55
N PHE A 51 0.52 -10.20 -3.50
CA PHE A 51 1.83 -10.46 -2.89
C PHE A 51 1.70 -10.94 -1.44
N SER A 52 0.84 -10.30 -0.63
CA SER A 52 0.61 -10.69 0.76
C SER A 52 0.04 -12.10 0.93
N LEU A 53 -0.69 -12.60 -0.07
CA LEU A 53 -1.19 -13.98 -0.10
C LEU A 53 -0.09 -14.95 -0.53
N GLU A 54 0.81 -14.53 -1.43
CA GLU A 54 1.90 -15.36 -1.95
C GLU A 54 3.01 -15.58 -0.92
N VAL A 55 3.42 -14.53 -0.20
CA VAL A 55 4.53 -14.61 0.77
C VAL A 55 4.07 -14.95 2.19
N GLY A 56 2.77 -14.93 2.48
CA GLY A 56 2.21 -15.14 3.82
C GLY A 56 2.09 -13.85 4.64
N ARG A 57 1.08 -13.79 5.50
CA ARG A 57 0.74 -12.59 6.30
C ARG A 57 1.80 -12.26 7.36
N GLU A 58 2.58 -13.24 7.77
CA GLU A 58 3.68 -13.11 8.71
C GLU A 58 4.89 -12.37 8.12
N ASN A 59 4.99 -12.30 6.77
CA ASN A 59 6.10 -11.69 6.05
C ASN A 59 5.77 -10.31 5.46
N VAL A 60 4.56 -9.77 5.71
CA VAL A 60 4.11 -8.47 5.18
C VAL A 60 3.37 -7.66 6.25
N CYS A 61 3.70 -6.37 6.33
CA CYS A 61 2.98 -5.39 7.14
C CYS A 61 2.51 -4.22 6.26
N PHE A 62 1.25 -3.82 6.41
CA PHE A 62 0.69 -2.64 5.74
C PHE A 62 0.61 -1.46 6.71
N ILE A 63 1.24 -0.34 6.33
CA ILE A 63 1.20 0.91 7.08
C ILE A 63 0.43 1.93 6.24
N HIS A 64 -0.67 2.44 6.79
CA HIS A 64 -1.51 3.44 6.11
C HIS A 64 -1.38 4.80 6.78
N VAL A 65 -0.87 5.78 6.04
CA VAL A 65 -0.69 7.15 6.54
C VAL A 65 -1.95 7.96 6.27
N THR A 66 -2.54 8.54 7.31
CA THR A 66 -3.77 9.33 7.20
C THR A 66 -3.64 10.71 7.81
N LEU A 67 -4.50 11.64 7.35
CA LEU A 67 -4.59 12.99 7.88
C LEU A 67 -5.64 13.09 8.98
N LEU A 68 -5.27 13.73 10.09
CA LEU A 68 -6.15 14.16 11.17
C LEU A 68 -6.27 15.70 11.17
N PRO A 69 -7.24 16.29 10.45
CA PRO A 69 -7.34 17.73 10.36
C PRO A 69 -7.86 18.34 11.68
N LEU A 70 -7.24 19.46 12.09
CA LEU A 70 -7.71 20.33 13.17
C LEU A 70 -8.68 21.38 12.61
N ILE A 71 -9.93 21.36 13.05
CA ILE A 71 -10.91 22.38 12.69
C ILE A 71 -10.77 23.56 13.65
N ARG A 72 -10.02 24.59 13.23
CA ARG A 72 -9.68 25.73 14.08
C ARG A 72 -10.88 26.42 14.73
N ALA A 73 -12.01 26.52 14.01
CA ALA A 73 -13.22 27.15 14.52
C ALA A 73 -13.84 26.41 15.73
N ALA A 74 -13.64 25.09 15.82
CA ALA A 74 -14.18 24.24 16.88
C ALA A 74 -13.09 23.74 17.87
N GLY A 75 -11.81 23.99 17.59
CA GLY A 75 -10.69 23.57 18.43
C GLY A 75 -10.48 22.05 18.51
N GLU A 76 -11.04 21.29 17.58
CA GLU A 76 -11.10 19.82 17.65
C GLU A 76 -10.44 19.13 16.45
N ILE A 77 -9.85 17.97 16.70
CA ILE A 77 -9.31 17.08 15.67
C ILE A 77 -10.42 16.18 15.15
N LYS A 78 -10.51 16.02 13.84
CA LYS A 78 -11.51 15.14 13.21
C LYS A 78 -10.89 13.84 12.73
N THR A 79 -11.42 12.73 13.21
CA THR A 79 -11.01 11.37 12.83
C THR A 79 -11.75 10.82 11.62
N LYS A 80 -12.86 11.46 11.21
CA LYS A 80 -13.71 11.00 10.09
C LYS A 80 -12.94 10.80 8.77
N PRO A 81 -12.01 11.67 8.36
CA PRO A 81 -11.21 11.43 7.15
C PRO A 81 -10.37 10.15 7.22
N THR A 82 -9.77 9.86 8.39
CA THR A 82 -9.02 8.61 8.62
C THR A 82 -9.94 7.40 8.49
N GLN A 83 -11.12 7.43 9.11
CA GLN A 83 -12.09 6.32 9.02
C GLN A 83 -12.52 6.05 7.57
N GLN A 84 -12.81 7.11 6.80
CA GLN A 84 -13.20 6.98 5.39
C GLN A 84 -12.05 6.50 4.51
N SER A 85 -10.81 6.89 4.82
CA SER A 85 -9.63 6.43 4.09
C SER A 85 -9.36 4.95 4.34
N VAL A 86 -9.44 4.49 5.59
CA VAL A 86 -9.30 3.07 5.95
C VAL A 86 -10.41 2.22 5.35
N ALA A 87 -11.65 2.72 5.27
CA ALA A 87 -12.75 1.98 4.65
C ALA A 87 -12.60 1.79 3.13
N LYS A 88 -11.75 2.58 2.47
CA LYS A 88 -11.45 2.46 1.03
C LYS A 88 -10.21 1.60 0.76
N LEU A 89 -9.41 1.32 1.79
CA LEU A 89 -8.24 0.45 1.72
C LEU A 89 -8.66 -1.02 1.77
#